data_AF-A0A0K8UH84-F1
#
_entry.id   AF-A0A0K8UH84-F1
#
_cell.length_a   1.000
_cell.length_b   1.000
_cell.length_c   1.000
_cell.angle_alpha   90.00
_cell.angle_beta   90.00
_cell.angle_gamma   90.00
#
_symmetry.space_group_name_H-M   'P 1'
#
loop_
_entity.id
_entity.type
_entity.pdbx_description
1 polymer ?
#
loop_
_entity_poly.entity_id
_entity_poly.type
_entity_poly.pdbx_seq_one_letter_code
_entity_poly.pdbx_strand_id
1 'polypeptide(L)'
;CLSRYHSNFRQLNILSTAISFLDFLSSMEANRQIYDFPTKEDVIGSAVALVRLQDTYKLEVAELASGILNGIKYGPSMSWQDCFLLGHHLYEIQDFNHTVPWLKQSMQMLKSQDATKDAVTLDFMETVVAYHREMGDFETALELTNYILSFDATR
;
A
#
# COMPACT_ATOMS: atom_id res chain seq x y z
N CYS A 1 31.13 -0.22 36.25
CA CYS A 1 30.74 -1.64 36.09
C CYS A 1 29.33 -1.80 35.53
N LEU A 2 28.30 -1.17 36.10
CA LEU A 2 26.92 -1.22 35.55
C LEU A 2 26.80 -0.71 34.10
N SER A 3 27.46 0.39 33.74
CA SER A 3 27.39 0.92 32.36
C SER A 3 27.94 -0.05 31.32
N ARG A 4 29.03 -0.76 31.64
CA ARG A 4 29.64 -1.77 30.76
C ARG A 4 28.75 -3.02 30.61
N TYR A 5 28.06 -3.44 31.67
CA TYR A 5 27.08 -4.52 31.61
C TYR A 5 25.87 -4.14 30.74
N HIS A 6 25.35 -2.92 30.91
CA HIS A 6 24.23 -2.41 30.10
C HIS A 6 24.59 -2.28 28.62
N SER A 7 25.80 -1.82 28.29
CA SER A 7 26.26 -1.73 26.90
C SER A 7 26.46 -3.11 26.26
N ASN A 8 27.04 -4.06 26.99
CA ASN A 8 27.23 -5.43 26.50
C ASN A 8 25.90 -6.15 26.28
N PHE A 9 24.93 -5.98 27.19
CA PHE A 9 23.59 -6.57 27.03
C PHE A 9 22.85 -6.01 25.81
N ARG A 10 22.96 -4.70 25.54
CA ARG A 10 22.41 -4.09 24.32
C ARG A 10 23.08 -4.66 23.06
N GLN A 11 24.41 -4.81 23.05
CA GLN A 11 25.13 -5.39 21.92
C GLN A 11 24.73 -6.84 21.66
N LEU A 12 24.57 -7.64 22.72
CA LEU A 12 24.10 -9.03 22.60
C LEU A 12 22.69 -9.12 22.01
N ASN A 13 21.77 -8.22 22.39
CA ASN A 13 20.43 -8.19 21.82
C ASN A 13 20.44 -7.77 20.33
N ILE A 14 21.27 -6.80 19.97
CA ILE A 14 21.43 -6.37 18.57
C ILE A 14 21.99 -7.53 17.74
N LEU A 15 23.02 -8.22 18.23
CA LEU A 15 23.61 -9.38 17.56
C LEU A 15 22.60 -10.53 17.45
N SER A 16 21.86 -10.83 18.51
CA SER A 16 20.81 -11.85 18.49
C SER A 16 19.71 -11.53 17.49
N THR A 17 19.31 -10.26 17.39
CA THR A 17 18.30 -9.80 16.41
C THR A 17 18.85 -9.91 14.99
N ALA A 18 20.11 -9.51 14.77
CA ALA A 18 20.77 -9.60 13.47
C ALA A 18 20.94 -11.06 13.01
N ILE A 19 21.32 -11.97 13.91
CA ILE A 19 21.43 -13.40 13.62
C ILE A 19 20.06 -13.97 13.27
N SER A 20 19.02 -13.67 14.06
CA SER A 20 17.65 -14.10 13.75
C SER A 20 17.14 -13.59 12.40
N PHE A 21 17.52 -12.37 12.02
CA PHE A 21 17.15 -11.81 10.71
C PHE A 21 17.90 -12.51 9.56
N LEU A 22 19.19 -12.81 9.73
CA LEU A 22 19.97 -13.57 8.75
C LEU A 22 19.45 -15.00 8.57
N ASP A 23 19.05 -15.66 9.66
CA ASP A 23 18.44 -16.99 9.62
C ASP A 23 17.10 -16.96 8.88
N PHE A 24 16.29 -15.92 9.11
CA PHE A 24 15.04 -15.69 8.39
C PHE A 24 15.28 -15.50 6.89
N LEU A 25 16.22 -14.62 6.50
CA LEU A 25 16.54 -14.39 5.08
C LEU A 25 17.05 -15.65 4.41
N SER A 26 17.95 -16.40 5.07
CA SER A 26 18.47 -17.67 4.55
C SER A 26 17.35 -18.69 4.35
N SER A 27 16.40 -18.74 5.30
CA SER A 27 15.22 -19.60 5.18
C SER A 27 14.31 -19.17 4.03
N MET A 28 14.13 -17.87 3.83
CA MET A 28 13.32 -17.32 2.74
C MET A 28 13.96 -17.62 1.38
N GLU A 29 15.28 -17.48 1.25
CA GLU A 29 16.03 -17.83 0.04
C GLU A 29 15.98 -19.33 -0.27
N ALA A 30 16.15 -20.18 0.76
CA ALA A 30 16.01 -21.63 0.61
C ALA A 30 14.59 -22.01 0.15
N ASN A 31 13.57 -21.37 0.72
CA ASN A 31 12.18 -21.60 0.34
C ASN A 31 11.84 -21.03 -1.04
N ARG A 32 12.56 -20.02 -1.53
CA ARG A 32 12.35 -19.43 -2.87
C ARG A 32 12.58 -20.42 -4.00
N GLN A 33 13.41 -21.44 -3.80
CA GLN A 33 13.62 -22.51 -4.78
C GLN A 33 12.65 -23.69 -4.62
N ILE A 34 11.92 -23.74 -3.51
CA ILE A 34 11.00 -24.84 -3.16
C ILE A 34 9.55 -24.46 -3.46
N TYR A 35 9.20 -23.19 -3.31
CA TYR A 35 7.86 -22.66 -3.55
C TYR A 35 7.86 -21.66 -4.70
N ASP A 36 6.89 -21.77 -5.59
CA ASP A 36 6.63 -20.74 -6.61
C ASP A 36 6.03 -19.51 -5.94
N PHE A 37 6.88 -18.52 -5.69
CA PHE A 37 6.43 -17.23 -5.18
C PHE A 37 5.64 -16.46 -6.25
N PRO A 38 4.60 -15.70 -5.85
CA PRO A 38 3.88 -14.85 -6.77
C PRO A 38 4.83 -13.92 -7.52
N THR A 39 4.67 -13.89 -8.83
CA THR A 39 5.36 -12.97 -9.74
C THR A 39 4.60 -11.65 -9.85
N LYS A 40 5.22 -10.66 -10.51
CA LYS A 40 4.52 -9.41 -10.86
C LYS A 40 3.26 -9.68 -11.70
N GLU A 41 3.30 -10.69 -12.58
CA GLU A 41 2.17 -11.07 -13.42
C GLU A 41 1.01 -11.63 -12.60
N ASP A 42 1.29 -12.41 -11.55
CA ASP A 42 0.24 -12.94 -10.65
C ASP A 42 -0.47 -11.82 -9.89
N VAL A 43 0.26 -10.80 -9.46
CA VAL A 43 -0.31 -9.61 -8.80
C VAL A 43 -1.21 -8.83 -9.77
N ILE A 44 -0.74 -8.59 -10.99
CA ILE A 44 -1.52 -7.90 -12.03
C ILE A 44 -2.75 -8.73 -12.43
N GLY A 45 -2.59 -10.05 -12.61
CA GLY A 45 -3.70 -10.95 -12.91
C GLY A 45 -4.78 -10.94 -11.83
N SER A 46 -4.36 -10.89 -10.56
CA SER A 46 -5.27 -10.78 -9.42
C SER A 46 -6.00 -9.44 -9.40
N ALA A 47 -5.29 -8.34 -9.66
CA ALA A 47 -5.85 -7.00 -9.80
C ALA A 47 -6.94 -6.93 -10.89
N VAL A 48 -6.62 -7.46 -12.07
CA VAL A 48 -7.56 -7.52 -13.21
C VAL A 48 -8.77 -8.40 -12.89
N ALA A 49 -8.56 -9.57 -12.26
CA ALA A 49 -9.66 -10.44 -11.85
C ALA A 49 -10.62 -9.74 -10.86
N LEU A 50 -10.06 -8.96 -9.93
CA LEU A 50 -10.83 -8.22 -8.94
C LEU A 50 -11.66 -7.10 -9.58
N VAL A 51 -11.10 -6.35 -10.52
CA VAL A 51 -11.85 -5.36 -11.31
C VAL A 51 -12.95 -6.02 -12.15
N ARG A 52 -12.71 -7.20 -12.71
CA ARG A 52 -13.77 -7.95 -13.42
C ARG A 52 -14.93 -8.34 -12.51
N LEU A 53 -14.66 -8.70 -11.25
CA LEU A 53 -15.70 -8.96 -10.26
C LEU A 53 -16.47 -7.69 -9.92
N GLN A 54 -15.76 -6.56 -9.76
CA GLN A 54 -16.36 -5.25 -9.56
C GLN A 54 -17.37 -4.94 -10.67
N ASP A 55 -16.98 -5.13 -11.93
CA ASP A 55 -17.83 -4.85 -13.07
C ASP A 55 -19.02 -5.80 -13.21
N THR A 56 -18.80 -7.10 -12.95
CA THR A 56 -19.82 -8.14 -13.10
C THR A 56 -20.93 -7.98 -12.07
N TYR A 57 -20.56 -7.68 -10.82
CA TYR A 57 -21.49 -7.62 -9.69
C TYR A 57 -21.79 -6.20 -9.22
N LYS A 58 -21.25 -5.18 -9.90
CA LYS A 58 -21.39 -3.76 -9.56
C LYS A 58 -21.03 -3.46 -8.10
N LEU A 59 -19.95 -4.08 -7.63
CA LEU A 59 -19.48 -3.96 -6.26
C LEU A 59 -18.83 -2.59 -6.04
N GLU A 60 -19.01 -2.04 -4.84
CA GLU A 60 -18.29 -0.84 -4.46
C GLU A 60 -16.84 -1.18 -4.10
N VAL A 61 -15.92 -0.25 -4.44
CA VAL A 61 -14.50 -0.38 -4.08
C VAL A 61 -14.32 -0.52 -2.56
N ALA A 62 -15.13 0.19 -1.77
CA ALA A 62 -15.08 0.11 -0.32
C ALA A 62 -15.45 -1.29 0.21
N GLU A 63 -16.45 -1.94 -0.38
CA GLU A 63 -16.84 -3.32 -0.03
C GLU A 63 -15.71 -4.31 -0.36
N LEU A 64 -15.15 -4.20 -1.57
CA LEU A 64 -14.02 -5.01 -2.02
C LEU A 64 -12.78 -4.81 -1.12
N ALA A 65 -12.41 -3.56 -0.84
CA ALA A 65 -11.29 -3.23 0.04
C ALA A 65 -11.52 -3.72 1.47
N SER A 66 -12.75 -3.68 1.96
CA SER A 66 -13.10 -4.23 3.28
C SER A 66 -13.13 -5.75 3.31
N GLY A 67 -13.16 -6.42 2.16
CA GLY A 67 -13.36 -7.87 2.05
C GLY A 67 -14.73 -8.36 2.54
N ILE A 68 -15.70 -7.45 2.69
CA ILE A 68 -17.07 -7.74 3.13
C ILE A 68 -17.99 -7.51 1.93
N LEU A 69 -18.61 -8.59 1.45
CA LEU A 69 -19.57 -8.53 0.35
C LEU A 69 -20.91 -9.04 0.86
N ASN A 70 -21.99 -8.27 0.70
CA ASN A 70 -23.32 -8.61 1.21
C ASN A 70 -23.33 -8.98 2.71
N GLY A 71 -22.50 -8.31 3.51
CA GLY A 71 -22.36 -8.56 4.95
C GLY A 71 -21.55 -9.80 5.34
N ILE A 72 -20.99 -10.53 4.37
CA ILE A 72 -20.16 -11.73 4.61
C ILE A 72 -18.68 -11.37 4.39
N LYS A 73 -17.83 -11.70 5.37
CA LYS A 73 -16.37 -11.51 5.31
C LYS A 73 -15.73 -12.65 4.52
N TYR A 74 -15.29 -12.37 3.30
CA TYR A 74 -14.67 -13.37 2.40
C TYR A 74 -13.15 -13.42 2.50
N GLY A 75 -12.51 -12.37 3.03
CA GLY A 75 -11.05 -12.29 3.09
C GLY A 75 -10.53 -11.18 3.99
N PRO A 76 -9.20 -11.04 4.11
CA PRO A 76 -8.59 -9.93 4.85
C PRO A 76 -9.00 -8.58 4.25
N SER A 77 -9.00 -7.54 5.08
CA SER A 77 -9.19 -6.18 4.58
C SER A 77 -7.88 -5.70 3.93
N MET A 78 -8.01 -4.97 2.83
CA MET A 78 -6.89 -4.29 2.19
C MET A 78 -6.41 -3.11 3.05
N SER A 79 -5.12 -2.84 2.99
CA SER A 79 -4.53 -1.59 3.48
C SER A 79 -4.73 -0.45 2.47
N TRP A 80 -4.44 0.79 2.87
CA TRP A 80 -4.46 1.91 1.92
C TRP A 80 -3.38 1.74 0.84
N GLN A 81 -2.25 1.11 1.19
CA GLN A 81 -1.16 0.80 0.27
C GLN A 81 -1.59 -0.23 -0.79
N ASP A 82 -2.34 -1.26 -0.39
CA ASP A 82 -2.86 -2.26 -1.33
C ASP A 82 -3.80 -1.60 -2.35
N CYS A 83 -4.69 -0.71 -1.88
CA CYS A 83 -5.59 0.06 -2.74
C CYS A 83 -4.82 0.99 -3.68
N PHE A 84 -3.74 1.64 -3.20
CA PHE A 84 -2.87 2.48 -4.02
C PHE A 84 -2.18 1.66 -5.11
N LEU A 85 -1.57 0.53 -4.75
CA LEU A 85 -0.84 -0.33 -5.68
C LEU A 85 -1.76 -0.86 -6.79
N LEU A 86 -2.99 -1.24 -6.41
CA LEU A 86 -4.02 -1.63 -7.37
C LEU A 86 -4.37 -0.48 -8.32
N GLY A 87 -4.64 0.71 -7.78
CA GLY A 87 -4.90 1.91 -8.59
C GLY A 87 -3.74 2.28 -9.51
N HIS A 88 -2.50 2.14 -9.03
CA HIS A 88 -1.27 2.35 -9.79
C HIS A 88 -1.17 1.40 -10.98
N HIS A 89 -1.37 0.10 -10.79
CA HIS A 89 -1.32 -0.86 -11.89
C HIS A 89 -2.45 -0.64 -12.91
N LEU A 90 -3.65 -0.28 -12.45
CA LEU A 90 -4.75 0.08 -13.34
C LEU A 90 -4.41 1.32 -14.17
N TYR A 91 -3.73 2.29 -13.56
CA TYR A 91 -3.23 3.48 -14.25
C TYR A 91 -2.18 3.11 -15.31
N GLU A 92 -1.22 2.22 -14.98
CA GLU A 92 -0.20 1.75 -15.94
C GLU A 92 -0.81 1.11 -17.19
N ILE A 93 -1.96 0.41 -17.05
CA ILE A 93 -2.68 -0.20 -18.18
C ILE A 93 -3.75 0.71 -18.79
N GLN A 94 -3.79 1.99 -18.39
CA GLN A 94 -4.72 3.03 -18.88
C GLN A 94 -6.21 2.75 -18.59
N ASP A 95 -6.51 1.95 -17.56
CA ASP A 95 -7.88 1.71 -17.11
C ASP A 95 -8.32 2.77 -16.08
N PHE A 96 -8.43 4.01 -16.55
CA PHE A 96 -8.69 5.17 -15.69
C PHE A 96 -10.03 5.12 -14.96
N ASN A 97 -11.03 4.43 -15.55
CA ASN A 97 -12.35 4.25 -14.94
C ASN A 97 -12.27 3.49 -13.61
N HIS A 98 -11.36 2.52 -13.53
CA HIS A 98 -11.12 1.75 -12.30
C HIS A 98 -10.01 2.38 -11.45
N THR A 99 -9.01 3.03 -12.05
CA THR A 99 -7.96 3.76 -11.32
C THR A 99 -8.55 4.74 -10.31
N VAL A 100 -9.42 5.65 -10.76
CA VAL A 100 -9.88 6.78 -9.93
C VAL A 100 -10.60 6.31 -8.66
N PRO A 101 -11.57 5.39 -8.71
CA PRO A 101 -12.19 4.82 -7.51
C PRO A 101 -11.20 4.18 -6.53
N TRP A 102 -10.20 3.44 -7.01
CA TRP A 102 -9.21 2.77 -6.17
C TRP A 102 -8.25 3.76 -5.49
N LEU A 103 -7.78 4.77 -6.22
CA LEU A 103 -6.96 5.84 -5.65
C LEU A 103 -7.75 6.67 -4.62
N LYS A 104 -9.03 6.94 -4.89
CA LYS A 104 -9.92 7.63 -3.95
C LYS A 104 -10.08 6.82 -2.65
N GLN A 105 -10.34 5.52 -2.75
CA GLN A 105 -10.45 4.64 -1.58
C GLN A 105 -9.15 4.65 -0.77
N SER A 106 -7.99 4.52 -1.45
CA SER A 106 -6.69 4.59 -0.80
C SER A 106 -6.51 5.89 0.00
N MET A 107 -6.78 7.05 -0.62
CA MET A 107 -6.65 8.35 0.05
C MET A 107 -7.64 8.52 1.22
N GLN A 108 -8.86 7.99 1.12
CA GLN A 108 -9.83 8.01 2.22
C GLN A 108 -9.34 7.18 3.41
N MET A 109 -8.83 5.97 3.15
CA MET A 109 -8.28 5.11 4.19
C MET A 109 -7.05 5.73 4.84
N LEU A 110 -6.14 6.30 4.05
CA LEU A 110 -4.97 7.03 4.53
C LEU A 110 -5.36 8.15 5.50
N LYS A 111 -6.35 8.98 5.11
CA LYS A 111 -6.86 10.08 5.94
C LYS A 111 -7.49 9.59 7.23
N SER A 112 -8.18 8.44 7.21
CA SER A 112 -8.88 7.90 8.37
C SER A 112 -7.97 7.26 9.43
N GLN A 113 -6.78 6.79 9.04
CA GLN A 113 -5.89 6.05 9.93
C GLN A 113 -4.98 6.96 10.78
N ASP A 114 -5.11 8.28 10.67
CA ASP A 114 -4.13 9.25 11.20
C ASP A 114 -2.69 8.79 10.88
N ALA A 115 -2.51 8.20 9.69
CA ALA A 115 -1.27 7.54 9.31
C ALA A 115 -0.10 8.50 9.51
N THR A 116 1.01 7.99 10.07
CA THR A 116 2.23 8.77 10.27
C THR A 116 2.62 9.39 8.95
N LYS A 117 2.62 10.73 8.91
CA LYS A 117 2.87 11.54 7.72
C LYS A 117 4.37 11.63 7.49
N ASP A 118 4.98 10.48 7.27
CA ASP A 118 6.37 10.36 6.90
C ASP A 118 6.59 10.73 5.43
N ALA A 119 7.85 10.96 5.06
CA ALA A 119 8.21 11.36 3.70
C ALA A 119 7.68 10.37 2.65
N VAL A 120 7.71 9.08 2.98
CA VAL A 120 7.20 8.01 2.12
C VAL A 120 5.71 8.18 1.83
N THR A 121 4.89 8.42 2.86
CA THR A 121 3.45 8.67 2.69
C THR A 121 3.18 9.91 1.83
N LEU A 122 3.95 10.98 2.01
CA LEU A 122 3.81 12.19 1.19
C LEU A 122 4.14 11.92 -0.28
N ASP A 123 5.19 11.16 -0.57
CA ASP A 123 5.57 10.79 -1.95
C ASP A 123 4.46 9.96 -2.64
N PHE A 124 3.77 9.09 -1.89
CA PHE A 124 2.58 8.39 -2.40
C PHE A 124 1.45 9.36 -2.76
N MET A 125 1.16 10.33 -1.91
CA MET A 125 0.12 11.32 -2.17
C MET A 125 0.45 12.22 -3.37
N GLU A 126 1.72 12.62 -3.52
CA GLU A 126 2.21 13.38 -4.67
C GLU A 126 2.07 12.58 -5.96
N THR A 127 2.32 11.27 -5.91
CA THR A 127 2.09 10.38 -7.04
C THR A 127 0.62 10.35 -7.46
N VAL A 128 -0.31 10.28 -6.50
CA VAL A 128 -1.75 10.36 -6.78
C VAL A 128 -2.13 11.71 -7.39
N VAL A 129 -1.57 12.81 -6.87
CA VAL A 129 -1.74 14.16 -7.46
C VAL A 129 -1.29 14.17 -8.92
N ALA A 130 -0.12 13.59 -9.24
CA ALA A 130 0.39 13.51 -10.59
C ALA A 130 -0.58 12.75 -11.51
N TYR A 131 -1.12 11.61 -11.08
CA TYR A 131 -2.11 10.86 -11.86
C TYR A 131 -3.35 11.68 -12.17
N HIS A 132 -3.93 12.36 -11.17
CA HIS A 132 -5.10 13.21 -11.41
C HIS A 132 -4.78 14.36 -12.39
N ARG A 133 -3.60 14.98 -12.30
CA ARG A 133 -3.18 16.01 -13.27
C ARG A 133 -3.06 15.45 -14.69
N GLU A 134 -2.45 14.28 -14.86
CA GLU A 134 -2.28 13.64 -16.16
C GLU A 134 -3.62 13.19 -16.77
N MET A 135 -4.57 12.77 -15.93
CA MET A 135 -5.95 12.48 -16.35
C MET A 135 -6.81 13.73 -16.60
N GLY A 136 -6.30 14.93 -16.29
CA GLY A 136 -7.01 16.22 -16.47
C GLY A 136 -7.96 16.58 -15.33
N ASP A 137 -7.97 15.82 -14.23
CA ASP A 137 -8.74 16.10 -13.02
C ASP A 137 -7.96 17.08 -12.11
N PHE A 138 -7.91 18.33 -12.55
CA PHE A 138 -7.16 19.38 -11.85
C PHE A 138 -7.81 19.78 -10.52
N GLU A 139 -9.12 19.59 -10.36
CA GLU A 139 -9.84 19.93 -9.13
C GLU A 139 -9.39 19.02 -7.99
N THR A 140 -9.49 17.69 -8.17
CA THR A 140 -9.03 16.72 -7.17
C THR A 140 -7.53 16.85 -6.91
N ALA A 141 -6.74 17.09 -7.96
CA ALA A 141 -5.30 17.31 -7.82
C ALA A 141 -4.98 18.52 -6.94
N LEU A 142 -5.72 19.61 -7.08
CA LEU A 142 -5.55 20.83 -6.28
C LEU A 142 -5.95 20.59 -4.82
N GLU A 143 -7.08 19.94 -4.59
CA GLU A 143 -7.53 19.57 -3.23
C GLU A 143 -6.49 18.73 -2.51
N LEU A 144 -5.97 17.70 -3.17
CA LEU A 144 -4.92 16.84 -2.61
C LEU A 144 -3.61 17.60 -2.39
N THR A 145 -3.22 18.49 -3.31
CA THR A 145 -2.03 19.35 -3.15
C THR A 145 -2.17 20.24 -1.90
N ASN A 146 -3.31 20.90 -1.73
CA ASN A 146 -3.57 21.73 -0.54
C ASN A 146 -3.55 20.91 0.75
N TYR A 147 -4.08 19.68 0.70
CA TYR A 147 -4.02 18.76 1.82
C TYR A 147 -2.58 18.38 2.18
N ILE A 148 -1.72 18.08 1.20
CA ILE A 148 -0.28 17.82 1.42
C ILE A 148 0.41 19.04 2.06
N LEU A 149 0.22 20.24 1.49
CA LEU A 149 0.83 21.49 1.96
C LEU A 149 0.39 21.87 3.38
N SER A 150 -0.77 21.41 3.84
CA SER A 150 -1.20 21.63 5.22
C SER A 150 -0.30 20.96 6.26
N PHE A 151 0.51 19.98 5.86
CA PHE A 151 1.41 19.25 6.74
C PHE A 151 2.86 19.73 6.68
N ASP A 152 3.30 20.26 5.53
CA ASP A 152 4.60 20.88 5.38
C ASP A 152 4.47 22.09 4.43
N ALA A 153 4.43 23.29 5.02
CA ALA A 153 4.31 24.55 4.27
C ALA A 153 5.64 24.98 3.62
N THR A 154 6.71 24.19 3.77
CA THR A 154 8.05 24.51 3.25
C THR A 154 8.51 23.65 2.07
N ARG A 155 7.68 22.72 1.60
CA ARG A 155 7.97 21.88 0.42
C ARG A 155 7.62 22.57 -0.91
#